data_AF-A0A356ZUE4-F1
#
_entry.id   AF-A0A356ZUE4-F1
#
_cell.length_a   1.000
_cell.length_b   1.000
_cell.length_c   1.000
_cell.angle_alpha   90.00
_cell.angle_beta   90.00
_cell.angle_gamma   90.00
#
_symmetry.space_group_name_H-M   'P 1'
#
loop_
_entity.id
_entity.type
_entity.pdbx_description
1 polymer ?
#
loop_
_entity_poly.entity_id
_entity_poly.type
_entity_poly.pdbx_seq_one_letter_code
_entity_poly.pdbx_strand_id
1 'polypeptide(L)' 'PVGAVLIREDGTILAKNHNRREQDHDPSAHAEMLVIREASQKLSRWRLSGTTLLVTLEPCIMCAG' A
#
# COMPACT_ATOMS: atom_id res chain seq x y z
N PRO A 1 8.63 12.25 -2.88
CA PRO A 1 8.35 11.58 -1.58
C PRO A 1 6.85 11.22 -1.53
N VAL A 2 6.50 9.93 -1.45
CA VAL A 2 5.09 9.44 -1.47
C VAL A 2 4.91 8.44 -0.34
N GLY A 3 3.80 8.57 0.40
CA GLY A 3 3.40 7.67 1.47
C GLY A 3 2.01 7.08 1.24
N ALA A 4 1.76 5.90 1.80
CA ALA A 4 0.46 5.24 1.75
C ALA A 4 0.13 4.55 3.09
N VAL A 5 -1.17 4.45 3.38
CA VAL A 5 -1.72 3.74 4.55
C VAL A 5 -2.96 2.97 4.12
N LEU A 6 -3.07 1.70 4.52
CA LEU A 6 -4.29 0.93 4.36
C LEU A 6 -5.02 0.84 5.70
N ILE A 7 -6.29 1.23 5.71
CA ILE A 7 -7.15 1.23 6.89
C ILE A 7 -8.37 0.32 6.70
N ARG A 8 -8.90 -0.24 7.78
CA ARG A 8 -10.25 -0.82 7.82
C ARG A 8 -11.30 0.28 7.91
N GLU A 9 -12.57 -0.10 7.73
CA GLU A 9 -13.73 0.79 7.91
C GLU A 9 -13.79 1.41 9.31
N ASP A 10 -13.31 0.70 10.36
CA ASP A 10 -13.23 1.20 11.74
C ASP A 10 -12.04 2.15 12.00
N GLY A 11 -11.25 2.48 10.96
CA GLY A 11 -10.06 3.32 11.05
C GLY A 11 -8.79 2.58 11.49
N THR A 12 -8.85 1.28 11.77
CA THR A 12 -7.66 0.50 12.15
C THR A 12 -6.64 0.48 11.01
N ILE A 13 -5.42 0.92 11.30
CA ILE A 13 -4.30 0.86 10.34
C ILE A 13 -3.80 -0.58 10.22
N LEU A 14 -3.86 -1.13 9.00
CA LEU A 14 -3.36 -2.47 8.67
C LEU A 14 -1.88 -2.44 8.28
N ALA A 15 -1.49 -1.46 7.46
CA ALA A 15 -0.13 -1.29 6.96
C ALA A 15 0.11 0.18 6.60
N LYS A 16 1.37 0.60 6.68
CA LYS A 16 1.82 1.95 6.29
C LYS A 16 3.22 1.87 5.71
N ASN A 17 3.45 2.56 4.60
CA ASN A 17 4.75 2.55 3.93
C ASN A 17 4.98 3.81 3.12
N HIS A 18 6.21 3.98 2.62
CA HIS A 18 6.60 5.05 1.70
C HIS A 18 7.28 4.47 0.47
N ASN A 19 7.42 5.27 -0.59
CA ASN A 19 8.10 4.85 -1.82
C ASN A 19 9.57 4.50 -1.52
N ARG A 20 9.97 3.25 -1.79
CA ARG A 20 11.33 2.72 -1.56
C ARG A 20 12.03 2.25 -2.83
N ARG A 21 11.59 2.66 -4.02
CA ARG A 21 12.18 2.22 -5.30
C ARG A 21 13.71 2.28 -5.35
N GLU A 22 14.28 3.39 -4.89
CA GLU A 22 15.73 3.60 -4.88
C GLU A 22 16.40 2.86 -3.73
N GLN A 23 15.74 2.75 -2.57
CA GLN A 23 16.27 2.07 -1.38
C GLN A 23 16.36 0.56 -1.60
N ASP A 24 15.35 -0.02 -2.23
CA ASP A 24 15.21 -1.46 -2.43
C ASP A 24 15.70 -1.91 -3.81
N HIS A 25 16.12 -0.96 -4.67
CA HIS A 25 16.42 -1.19 -6.10
C HIS A 25 15.29 -1.95 -6.84
N ASP A 26 14.03 -1.70 -6.44
CA ASP A 26 12.84 -2.36 -6.97
C ASP A 26 11.91 -1.32 -7.61
N PRO A 27 11.73 -1.31 -8.95
CA PRO A 27 10.85 -0.36 -9.61
C PRO A 27 9.38 -0.48 -9.16
N SER A 28 8.98 -1.62 -8.59
CA SER A 28 7.63 -1.86 -8.05
C SER A 28 7.45 -1.41 -6.60
N ALA A 29 8.50 -0.98 -5.90
CA ALA A 29 8.45 -0.56 -4.48
C ALA A 29 7.85 0.85 -4.27
N HIS A 30 6.70 1.08 -4.90
CA HIS A 30 5.81 2.22 -4.64
C HIS A 30 5.12 2.04 -3.28
N ALA A 31 4.72 3.15 -2.64
CA ALA A 31 4.12 3.11 -1.31
C ALA A 31 2.86 2.23 -1.29
N GLU A 32 2.03 2.34 -2.33
CA GLU A 32 0.79 1.59 -2.55
C GLU A 32 1.06 0.08 -2.59
N MET A 33 2.03 -0.35 -3.40
CA MET A 33 2.39 -1.76 -3.58
C MET A 33 2.92 -2.37 -2.29
N LEU A 34 3.78 -1.64 -1.57
CA LEU A 34 4.36 -2.09 -0.31
C LEU A 34 3.28 -2.26 0.77
N VAL A 35 2.35 -1.30 0.87
CA VAL A 35 1.22 -1.36 1.80
C VAL A 35 0.27 -2.52 1.50
N ILE A 36 -0.09 -2.72 0.22
CA ILE A 36 -0.96 -3.83 -0.21
C ILE A 36 -0.31 -5.18 0.11
N ARG A 37 0.98 -5.35 -0.21
CA ARG A 37 1.74 -6.58 0.06
C ARG A 37 1.79 -6.88 1.56
N GLU A 38 2.15 -5.88 2.37
CA GLU A 38 2.23 -6.01 3.83
C GLU A 38 0.87 -6.36 4.46
N ALA A 39 -0.20 -5.68 4.06
CA ALA A 39 -1.55 -5.94 4.57
C ALA A 39 -2.06 -7.34 4.15
N SER A 40 -1.80 -7.75 2.91
CA SER A 40 -2.15 -9.07 2.39
C SER A 40 -1.47 -10.19 3.19
N GLN A 41 -0.18 -10.02 3.49
CA GLN A 41 0.57 -10.95 4.33
C GLN A 41 0.03 -11.00 5.76
N LYS A 42 -0.20 -9.84 6.41
CA LYS A 42 -0.76 -9.77 7.77
C LYS A 42 -2.13 -10.43 7.90
N LEU A 43 -2.98 -10.30 6.88
CA LEU A 43 -4.33 -10.86 6.87
C LEU A 43 -4.39 -12.27 6.26
N SER A 44 -3.26 -12.81 5.77
CA SER A 44 -3.19 -14.09 5.05
C SER A 44 -4.23 -14.20 3.92
N ARG A 45 -4.48 -13.11 3.19
CA ARG A 45 -5.45 -13.06 2.09
C ARG A 45 -5.06 -12.01 1.05
N TRP A 46 -5.25 -12.33 -0.24
CA TRP A 46 -4.92 -11.42 -1.33
C TRP A 46 -5.98 -10.35 -1.57
N ARG A 47 -7.26 -10.66 -1.30
CA ARG A 47 -8.38 -9.72 -1.52
C ARG A 47 -8.57 -8.85 -0.28
N LEU A 48 -8.31 -7.55 -0.42
CA LEU A 48 -8.39 -6.56 0.65
C LEU A 48 -9.73 -5.81 0.69
N SER A 49 -10.84 -6.47 0.34
CA SER A 49 -12.17 -5.86 0.45
C SER A 49 -12.48 -5.41 1.89
N GLY A 50 -13.25 -4.33 2.04
CA GLY A 50 -13.53 -3.69 3.34
C GLY A 50 -12.36 -2.86 3.88
N THR A 51 -11.46 -2.40 3.01
CA THR A 51 -10.35 -1.53 3.37
C THR A 51 -10.28 -0.33 2.43
N THR A 52 -9.67 0.75 2.91
CA THR A 52 -9.43 1.99 2.16
C THR A 52 -7.94 2.24 2.11
N LEU A 53 -7.40 2.47 0.90
CA LEU A 53 -6.02 2.88 0.70
C LEU A 53 -5.95 4.41 0.58
N LEU A 54 -5.23 5.05 1.49
CA LEU A 54 -4.95 6.48 1.46
C LEU A 54 -3.53 6.67 0.94
N VAL A 55 -3.36 7.57 -0.03
CA VAL A 55 -2.07 7.86 -0.67
C VAL A 55 -1.88 9.37 -0.74
N THR A 56 -0.67 9.85 -0.48
CA THR A 56 -0.35 11.29 -0.49
C THR A 56 -0.29 11.90 -1.90
N LEU A 57 -0.29 11.05 -2.93
CA LEU A 57 -0.25 11.43 -4.35
C LEU A 57 -1.18 10.47 -5.11
N GLU A 58 -1.77 10.94 -6.21
CA GLU A 58 -2.57 10.09 -7.10
C GLU A 58 -1.75 8.87 -7.57
N PRO A 59 -2.30 7.64 -7.49
CA PRO A 59 -1.58 6.43 -7.86
C PRO A 59 -1.28 6.38 -9.36
N CYS A 60 -0.11 5.84 -9.72
CA CYS A 60 0.22 5.60 -11.11
C CYS A 60 -0.55 4.41 -11.70
N ILE A 61 -0.47 4.23 -13.03
CA ILE A 61 -1.17 3.14 -13.74
C ILE A 61 -0.83 1.73 -13.22
N MET A 62 0.38 1.51 -12.71
CA MET A 62 0.79 0.23 -12.13
C MET A 62 0.11 -0.02 -10.79
N CYS A 63 -0.10 1.02 -9.98
CA CYS A 63 -0.66 0.91 -8.63
C CYS A 63 -2.19 0.98 -8.63
N ALA A 64 -2.79 1.57 -9.66
CA ALA A 64 -4.24 1.63 -9.84
C ALA A 64 -4.84 0.33 -10.39
N GLY A 65 -4.03 -0.55 -10.98
CA GLY A 65 -4.43 -1.88 -11.47
C GLY A 65 -4.38 -2.95 -10.40
#